data_AF-A0A6A3UXP7-F1
#
_entry.id   AF-A0A6A3UXP7-F1
#
_cell.length_a   1.000
_cell.length_b   1.000
_cell.length_c   1.000
_cell.angle_alpha   90.00
_cell.angle_beta   90.00
_cell.angle_gamma   90.00
#
_symmetry.space_group_name_H-M   'P 1'
#
loop_
_entity.id
_entity.type
_entity.pdbx_description
1 polymer ?
#
loop_
_entity_poly.entity_id
_entity_poly.type
_entity_poly.pdbx_seq_one_letter_code
_entity_poly.pdbx_strand_id
1 'polypeptide(L)'
;MALAVDSIEVEVVRSDYRLILSVSVPMAVSTCQICLEGSKDGKELVANVCGKSCSAQICTQCMGRHVEVTLQQFYPGVLPRVRCPIYLVAIHESRWRSRVPSDMKTALATKYSELCRQACVVTPPCCHKTDYTHLPSYRPGRKFGGSLTMLPSQLAQFQNLCKQFCRHKVEPRVVLNYPLDTIGEEKTQILINELTLPRIQDSERRATLLLSLMYLRPNTKTNCCAADFCFNCKRQGHHETCVDEFDEDNDLVRCRTCRALLLKVDGCDSVNCVCGFQMDWTLERRLRQQSKKGMVPVDIFDIPLTADWLAFRDRQAVVMTKVWLQKHVVATRSLLRPSFSRYVWRFRFRKILATNLKDACAARRLKHVELHLAAVKSVLQVAVSEYIWRRRFNEILRAMQPEMYWKAYNRWHPEELENEAEEMDSFFNIGAFDDD
;
A
#
# COMPACT_ATOMS: atom_id res chain seq x y z
N MET A 1 -73.72 -32.51 23.70
CA MET A 1 -73.10 -32.36 25.03
C MET A 1 -72.47 -30.97 25.04
N ALA A 2 -73.19 -29.93 25.47
CA ALA A 2 -73.38 -29.54 26.88
C ALA A 2 -72.05 -29.00 27.45
N LEU A 3 -71.89 -27.77 27.96
CA LEU A 3 -72.79 -26.69 28.37
C LEU A 3 -71.99 -25.36 28.40
N ALA A 4 -72.69 -24.25 28.23
CA ALA A 4 -72.27 -22.91 28.68
C ALA A 4 -72.51 -22.78 30.19
N VAL A 5 -71.68 -22.01 30.92
CA VAL A 5 -72.06 -21.33 32.18
C VAL A 5 -71.18 -20.08 32.41
N ASP A 6 -71.88 -18.94 32.39
CA ASP A 6 -71.89 -17.73 33.22
C ASP A 6 -70.64 -16.96 33.71
N SER A 7 -70.80 -15.66 33.46
CA SER A 7 -70.26 -14.44 34.06
C SER A 7 -70.18 -14.42 35.59
N ILE A 8 -69.14 -13.77 36.12
CA ILE A 8 -69.24 -12.96 37.35
C ILE A 8 -68.49 -11.64 37.11
N GLU A 9 -69.26 -10.56 37.07
CA GLU A 9 -68.79 -9.19 37.25
C GLU A 9 -68.41 -9.01 38.73
N VAL A 10 -67.23 -8.44 38.99
CA VAL A 10 -66.93 -7.81 40.29
C VAL A 10 -66.45 -6.40 40.01
N GLU A 11 -67.39 -5.48 40.19
CA GLU A 11 -67.19 -4.04 40.23
C GLU A 11 -66.49 -3.69 41.56
N VAL A 12 -65.21 -3.32 41.50
CA VAL A 12 -64.51 -2.70 42.64
C VAL A 12 -64.25 -1.25 42.30
N VAL A 13 -65.16 -0.41 42.76
CA VAL A 13 -65.01 1.04 42.84
C VAL A 13 -63.84 1.35 43.79
N ARG A 14 -62.71 1.78 43.24
CA ARG A 14 -61.69 2.52 43.99
C ARG A 14 -61.32 3.80 43.25
N SER A 15 -61.86 4.89 43.81
CA SER A 15 -61.43 6.25 43.59
C SER A 15 -60.01 6.40 44.14
N ASP A 16 -59.04 6.54 43.25
CA ASP A 16 -57.69 6.98 43.61
C ASP A 16 -57.19 7.96 42.54
N TYR A 17 -56.92 9.18 42.99
CA TYR A 17 -56.37 10.27 42.22
C TYR A 17 -54.99 9.88 41.67
N ARG A 18 -54.94 9.45 40.40
CA ARG A 18 -53.68 9.31 39.67
C ARG A 18 -53.11 10.71 39.39
N LEU A 19 -52.21 11.15 40.25
CA LEU A 19 -51.15 12.09 39.87
C LEU A 19 -50.41 11.50 38.67
N ILE A 20 -50.68 12.03 37.48
CA ILE A 20 -49.87 11.79 36.28
C ILE A 20 -48.55 12.52 36.50
N LEU A 21 -47.63 11.89 37.23
CA LEU A 21 -46.22 12.22 37.16
C LEU A 21 -45.76 11.82 35.75
N SER A 22 -45.69 12.80 34.86
CA SER A 22 -45.00 12.68 33.59
C SER A 22 -43.51 12.47 33.90
N VAL A 23 -43.12 11.22 34.14
CA VAL A 23 -41.71 10.83 34.14
C VAL A 23 -41.22 11.05 32.72
N SER A 24 -40.56 12.18 32.49
CA SER A 24 -39.79 12.43 31.29
C SER A 24 -38.67 11.40 31.27
N VAL A 25 -38.90 10.27 30.59
CA VAL A 25 -37.85 9.27 30.32
C VAL A 25 -36.72 10.03 29.63
N PRO A 26 -35.51 10.09 30.21
CA PRO A 26 -34.41 10.77 29.58
C PRO A 26 -34.20 10.11 28.22
N MET A 27 -34.39 10.88 27.14
CA MET A 27 -34.12 10.41 25.79
C MET A 27 -32.66 9.93 25.79
N ALA A 28 -32.48 8.61 25.69
CA ALA A 28 -31.17 8.00 25.67
C ALA A 28 -30.34 8.68 24.57
N VAL A 29 -29.35 9.46 24.99
CA VAL A 29 -28.48 10.18 24.06
C VAL A 29 -27.68 9.11 23.35
N SER A 30 -28.01 8.86 22.08
CA SER A 30 -27.21 7.98 21.25
C SER A 30 -25.79 8.53 21.16
N THR A 31 -24.82 7.72 21.54
CA THR A 31 -23.39 8.05 21.53
C THR A 31 -22.70 7.32 20.38
N CYS A 32 -21.63 7.93 19.85
CA CYS A 32 -20.80 7.27 18.86
C CYS A 32 -20.02 6.12 19.52
N GLN A 33 -20.08 4.91 18.97
CA GLN A 33 -19.37 3.75 19.51
C GLN A 33 -17.84 3.79 19.32
N ILE A 34 -17.31 4.77 18.60
CA ILE A 34 -15.86 4.93 18.37
C ILE A 34 -15.27 6.03 19.26
N CYS A 35 -15.79 7.25 19.18
CA CYS A 35 -15.28 8.37 19.99
C CYS A 35 -15.99 8.54 21.33
N LEU A 36 -17.07 7.79 21.59
CA LEU A 36 -17.89 7.85 22.81
C LEU A 36 -18.60 9.20 23.05
N GLU A 37 -18.50 10.14 22.11
CA GLU A 37 -19.17 11.44 22.19
C GLU A 37 -20.66 11.34 21.83
N GLY A 38 -21.49 12.16 22.49
CA GLY A 38 -22.92 12.24 22.26
C GLY A 38 -23.30 13.03 21.01
N SER A 39 -24.48 12.75 20.45
CA SER A 39 -24.97 13.43 19.22
C SER A 39 -25.33 14.92 19.40
N LYS A 40 -25.14 15.51 20.59
CA LYS A 40 -25.55 16.88 20.91
C LYS A 40 -24.76 17.94 20.14
N ASP A 41 -23.54 17.62 19.70
CA ASP A 41 -22.63 18.57 19.02
C ASP A 41 -22.86 18.67 17.49
N GLY A 42 -24.08 18.38 17.01
CA GLY A 42 -24.37 18.39 15.57
C GLY A 42 -23.69 17.27 14.78
N LYS A 43 -23.10 16.29 15.46
CA LYS A 43 -22.47 15.11 14.84
C LYS A 43 -23.55 14.09 14.47
N GLU A 44 -23.93 14.08 13.20
CA GLU A 44 -24.87 13.09 12.65
C GLU A 44 -24.31 11.66 12.85
N LEU A 45 -25.06 10.82 13.56
CA LEU A 45 -24.74 9.41 13.71
C LEU A 45 -25.23 8.62 12.50
N VAL A 46 -24.31 7.87 11.90
CA VAL A 46 -24.62 6.90 10.85
C VAL A 46 -24.94 5.55 11.48
N ALA A 47 -26.13 5.05 11.15
CA ALA A 47 -26.56 3.70 11.48
C ALA A 47 -26.45 2.74 10.29
N ASN A 48 -26.65 1.44 10.54
CA ASN A 48 -26.82 0.42 9.51
C ASN A 48 -25.64 0.38 8.50
N VAL A 49 -24.42 0.53 9.02
CA VAL A 49 -23.21 0.76 8.21
C VAL A 49 -22.99 -0.36 7.19
N CYS A 50 -22.99 -1.63 7.62
CA CYS A 50 -22.81 -2.77 6.71
C CYS A 50 -24.11 -3.47 6.28
N GLY A 51 -25.25 -3.21 6.92
CA GLY A 51 -26.50 -3.93 6.67
C GLY A 51 -27.68 -3.35 7.44
N LYS A 52 -28.90 -3.83 7.14
CA LYS A 52 -30.12 -3.42 7.89
C LYS A 52 -30.15 -3.97 9.32
N SER A 53 -29.39 -5.04 9.58
CA SER A 53 -29.23 -5.67 10.89
C SER A 53 -28.00 -5.17 11.64
N CYS A 54 -27.34 -4.11 11.14
CA CYS A 54 -26.11 -3.60 11.73
C CYS A 54 -26.46 -2.56 12.78
N SER A 55 -26.24 -2.89 14.06
CA SER A 55 -26.47 -2.00 15.19
C SER A 55 -25.38 -0.92 15.35
N ALA A 56 -24.44 -0.81 14.42
CA ALA A 56 -23.36 0.15 14.52
C ALA A 56 -23.91 1.58 14.50
N GLN A 57 -23.56 2.37 15.52
CA GLN A 57 -23.86 3.80 15.65
C GLN A 57 -22.55 4.56 15.73
N ILE A 58 -22.19 5.25 14.65
CA ILE A 58 -20.88 5.88 14.50
C ILE A 58 -21.08 7.29 13.95
N CYS A 59 -20.37 8.30 14.43
CA CYS A 59 -20.44 9.62 13.80
C CYS A 59 -19.76 9.63 12.42
N THR A 60 -20.21 10.51 11.52
CA THR A 60 -19.63 10.64 10.17
C THR A 60 -18.11 10.89 10.22
N GLN A 61 -17.61 11.68 11.18
CA GLN A 61 -16.18 11.95 11.37
C GLN A 61 -15.38 10.69 11.64
N CYS A 62 -15.82 9.85 12.58
CA CYS A 62 -15.16 8.57 12.88
C CYS A 62 -15.20 7.62 11.68
N MET A 63 -16.31 7.60 10.92
CA MET A 63 -16.40 6.81 9.69
C MET A 63 -15.40 7.31 8.62
N GLY A 64 -15.26 8.63 8.45
CA GLY A 64 -14.29 9.24 7.54
C GLY A 64 -12.86 8.86 7.89
N ARG A 65 -12.49 9.01 9.17
CA ARG A 65 -11.16 8.66 9.67
C ARG A 65 -10.86 7.17 9.56
N HIS A 66 -11.84 6.31 9.86
CA HIS A 66 -11.70 4.86 9.70
C HIS A 66 -11.37 4.47 8.25
N VAL A 67 -12.11 5.02 7.28
CA VAL A 67 -11.84 4.77 5.86
C VAL A 67 -10.46 5.30 5.50
N GLU A 68 -10.13 6.52 5.90
CA GLU A 68 -8.83 7.12 5.62
C GLU A 68 -7.66 6.25 6.10
N VAL A 69 -7.68 5.81 7.36
CA VAL A 69 -6.64 4.95 7.95
C VAL A 69 -6.60 3.60 7.23
N THR A 70 -7.76 3.01 6.91
CA THR A 70 -7.83 1.77 6.14
C THR A 70 -7.13 1.91 4.77
N LEU A 71 -7.24 3.07 4.13
CA LEU A 71 -6.58 3.35 2.85
C LEU A 71 -5.11 3.79 2.98
N GLN A 72 -4.63 4.08 4.19
CA GLN A 72 -3.22 4.37 4.46
C GLN A 72 -2.41 3.08 4.69
N GLN A 73 -3.02 2.04 5.26
CA GLN A 73 -2.38 0.75 5.56
C GLN A 73 -2.27 -0.18 4.34
N PHE A 74 -2.06 0.39 3.15
CA PHE A 74 -2.07 -0.36 1.90
C PHE A 74 -0.68 -0.83 1.48
N TYR A 75 -0.61 -2.08 1.00
CA TYR A 75 0.57 -2.64 0.35
C TYR A 75 0.31 -2.77 -1.16
N PRO A 76 1.25 -2.37 -2.03
CA PRO A 76 1.16 -2.59 -3.47
C PRO A 76 0.78 -4.05 -3.80
N GLY A 77 -0.22 -4.22 -4.67
CA GLY A 77 -0.71 -5.54 -5.10
C GLY A 77 -1.81 -6.17 -4.23
N VAL A 78 -2.14 -5.59 -3.07
CA VAL A 78 -3.30 -6.02 -2.26
C VAL A 78 -4.51 -5.17 -2.63
N LEU A 79 -5.75 -5.66 -2.52
CA LEU A 79 -6.94 -4.80 -2.72
C LEU A 79 -7.36 -4.11 -1.43
N PRO A 80 -7.70 -2.80 -1.45
CA PRO A 80 -8.16 -2.12 -0.25
C PRO A 80 -9.56 -2.64 0.13
N ARG A 81 -9.73 -3.14 1.35
CA ARG A 81 -11.01 -3.67 1.85
C ARG A 81 -11.51 -2.86 3.04
N VAL A 82 -12.42 -1.92 2.77
CA VAL A 82 -13.11 -1.18 3.82
C VAL A 82 -14.09 -2.11 4.54
N ARG A 83 -13.93 -2.24 5.85
CA ARG A 83 -14.77 -3.06 6.72
C ARG A 83 -15.59 -2.22 7.67
N CYS A 84 -16.69 -2.77 8.17
CA CYS A 84 -17.44 -2.18 9.27
C CYS A 84 -16.57 -2.08 10.51
N PRO A 85 -16.48 -0.90 11.17
CA PRO A 85 -15.67 -0.77 12.38
C PRO A 85 -16.13 -1.69 13.52
N ILE A 86 -17.43 -2.03 13.56
CA ILE A 86 -18.01 -2.84 14.63
C ILE A 86 -18.06 -4.33 14.26
N TYR A 87 -18.63 -4.66 13.10
CA TYR A 87 -18.82 -6.06 12.69
C TYR A 87 -17.66 -6.65 11.87
N LEU A 88 -16.69 -5.82 11.47
CA LEU A 88 -15.52 -6.21 10.65
C LEU A 88 -15.86 -6.89 9.30
N VAL A 89 -17.11 -6.82 8.85
CA VAL A 89 -17.55 -7.29 7.53
C VAL A 89 -17.26 -6.25 6.44
N ALA A 90 -16.93 -6.69 5.23
CA ALA A 90 -16.65 -5.80 4.10
C ALA A 90 -17.87 -4.94 3.74
N ILE A 91 -17.61 -3.69 3.33
CA ILE A 91 -18.63 -2.72 2.97
C ILE A 91 -18.43 -2.27 1.52
N HIS A 92 -19.49 -2.34 0.74
CA HIS A 92 -19.53 -1.80 -0.63
C HIS A 92 -19.29 -0.29 -0.67
N GLU A 93 -18.58 0.20 -1.68
CA GLU A 93 -18.19 1.62 -1.84
C GLU A 93 -19.33 2.60 -1.60
N SER A 94 -20.47 2.37 -2.25
CA SER A 94 -21.63 3.26 -2.15
C SER A 94 -22.16 3.45 -0.72
N ARG A 95 -21.95 2.47 0.17
CA ARG A 95 -22.44 2.54 1.55
C ARG A 95 -21.54 3.38 2.44
N TRP A 96 -20.23 3.17 2.40
CA TRP A 96 -19.34 3.98 3.23
C TRP A 96 -19.20 5.39 2.67
N ARG A 97 -19.19 5.55 1.34
CA ARG A 97 -19.07 6.85 0.69
C ARG A 97 -20.20 7.81 1.03
N SER A 98 -21.42 7.31 1.27
CA SER A 98 -22.54 8.14 1.70
C SER A 98 -22.48 8.51 3.19
N ARG A 99 -21.61 7.89 3.98
CA ARG A 99 -21.54 7.97 5.45
C ARG A 99 -20.29 8.67 5.98
N VAL A 100 -19.37 9.06 5.11
CA VAL A 100 -18.20 9.89 5.48
C VAL A 100 -18.52 11.38 5.33
N PRO A 101 -17.73 12.29 5.94
CA PRO A 101 -17.92 13.74 5.83
C PRO A 101 -17.84 14.21 4.37
N SER A 102 -18.69 15.17 3.99
CA SER A 102 -18.87 15.57 2.58
C SER A 102 -17.60 16.12 1.93
N ASP A 103 -16.78 16.82 2.69
CA ASP A 103 -15.45 17.34 2.32
C ASP A 103 -14.44 16.21 2.02
N MET A 104 -14.54 15.07 2.71
CA MET A 104 -13.64 13.92 2.51
C MET A 104 -14.09 12.97 1.39
N LYS A 105 -15.38 12.96 1.02
CA LYS A 105 -15.99 11.97 0.10
C LYS A 105 -15.19 11.77 -1.19
N THR A 106 -14.88 12.86 -1.89
CA THR A 106 -14.24 12.81 -3.21
C THR A 106 -12.80 12.34 -3.09
N ALA A 107 -12.04 12.86 -2.12
CA ALA A 107 -10.65 12.47 -1.91
C ALA A 107 -10.52 10.98 -1.56
N LEU A 108 -11.36 10.47 -0.64
CA LEU A 108 -11.36 9.06 -0.24
C LEU A 108 -11.78 8.14 -1.39
N ALA A 109 -12.82 8.49 -2.16
CA ALA A 109 -13.28 7.68 -3.29
C ALA A 109 -12.25 7.61 -4.43
N THR A 110 -11.58 8.73 -4.72
CA THR A 110 -10.47 8.77 -5.69
C THR A 110 -9.30 7.91 -5.23
N LYS A 111 -8.87 8.06 -3.97
CA LYS A 111 -7.79 7.25 -3.39
C LYS A 111 -8.14 5.76 -3.42
N TYR A 112 -9.34 5.39 -3.00
CA TYR A 112 -9.83 4.00 -3.03
C TYR A 112 -9.79 3.39 -4.43
N SER A 113 -10.29 4.13 -5.43
CA SER A 113 -10.29 3.67 -6.82
C SER A 113 -8.88 3.54 -7.39
N GLU A 114 -7.99 4.46 -7.05
CA GLU A 114 -6.59 4.42 -7.47
C GLU A 114 -5.86 3.22 -6.86
N LEU A 115 -6.07 2.92 -5.58
CA LEU A 115 -5.49 1.74 -4.93
C LEU A 115 -6.00 0.43 -5.57
N CYS A 116 -7.30 0.36 -5.91
CA CYS A 116 -7.85 -0.79 -6.65
C CYS A 116 -7.22 -0.94 -8.04
N ARG A 117 -6.99 0.18 -8.74
CA ARG A 117 -6.31 0.22 -10.04
C ARG A 117 -4.88 -0.26 -9.93
N GLN A 118 -4.12 0.24 -8.95
CA GLN A 118 -2.74 -0.12 -8.68
C GLN A 118 -2.57 -1.60 -8.36
N ALA A 119 -3.51 -2.21 -7.63
CA ALA A 119 -3.51 -3.66 -7.38
C ALA A 119 -3.67 -4.49 -8.67
N CYS A 120 -4.17 -3.90 -9.74
CA CYS A 120 -4.34 -4.52 -11.05
C CYS A 120 -3.31 -4.03 -12.09
N VAL A 121 -2.29 -3.28 -11.67
CA VAL A 121 -1.22 -2.84 -12.56
C VAL A 121 -0.32 -4.02 -12.88
N VAL A 122 0.07 -4.10 -14.14
CA VAL A 122 1.05 -5.07 -14.65
C VAL A 122 1.98 -4.32 -15.58
N THR A 123 3.27 -4.63 -15.56
CA THR A 123 4.18 -4.07 -16.57
C THR A 123 4.13 -4.97 -17.82
N PRO A 124 3.53 -4.54 -18.94
CA PRO A 124 3.39 -5.37 -20.12
C PRO A 124 4.75 -5.58 -20.79
N PRO A 125 5.06 -6.78 -21.29
CA PRO A 125 6.37 -7.08 -21.89
C PRO A 125 6.60 -6.33 -23.21
N CYS A 126 5.55 -5.87 -23.91
CA CYS A 126 5.67 -5.24 -25.22
C CYS A 126 6.08 -3.77 -25.19
N CYS A 127 5.62 -3.01 -24.19
CA CYS A 127 5.74 -1.54 -24.20
C CYS A 127 6.22 -0.96 -22.87
N HIS A 128 6.40 -1.80 -21.85
CA HIS A 128 6.96 -1.43 -20.55
C HIS A 128 6.25 -0.27 -19.84
N LYS A 129 4.98 -0.01 -20.18
CA LYS A 129 4.16 1.02 -19.54
C LYS A 129 3.90 0.65 -18.08
N THR A 130 4.46 1.42 -17.16
CA THR A 130 4.38 1.16 -15.71
C THR A 130 3.01 1.45 -15.10
N ASP A 131 2.15 2.19 -15.82
CA ASP A 131 0.79 2.54 -15.40
C ASP A 131 -0.28 1.65 -16.03
N TYR A 132 0.11 0.66 -16.84
CA TYR A 132 -0.79 -0.24 -17.53
C TYR A 132 -1.60 -1.09 -16.55
N THR A 133 -2.92 -1.12 -16.74
CA THR A 133 -3.85 -1.89 -15.92
C THR A 133 -4.84 -2.64 -16.79
N HIS A 134 -5.15 -3.87 -16.39
CA HIS A 134 -6.26 -4.62 -16.99
C HIS A 134 -7.63 -4.23 -16.45
N LEU A 135 -7.70 -3.40 -15.40
CA LEU A 135 -8.94 -3.00 -14.77
C LEU A 135 -9.74 -2.05 -15.68
N PRO A 136 -10.91 -2.47 -16.22
CA PRO A 136 -11.70 -1.58 -17.05
C PRO A 136 -12.34 -0.46 -16.22
N SER A 137 -12.47 0.72 -16.83
CA SER A 137 -13.21 1.83 -16.24
C SER A 137 -14.71 1.51 -16.13
N TYR A 138 -15.37 2.07 -15.12
CA TYR A 138 -16.82 1.94 -14.96
C TYR A 138 -17.53 2.67 -16.10
N ARG A 139 -18.29 1.92 -16.90
CA ARG A 139 -19.02 2.40 -18.08
C ARG A 139 -20.34 1.61 -18.20
N PRO A 140 -21.38 1.94 -17.41
CA PRO A 140 -22.63 1.17 -17.38
C PRO A 140 -23.34 1.16 -18.74
N GLY A 141 -23.20 2.23 -19.53
CA GLY A 141 -23.78 2.38 -20.86
C GLY A 141 -22.98 1.77 -22.01
N ARG A 142 -21.88 1.05 -21.75
CA ARG A 142 -21.09 0.41 -22.82
C ARG A 142 -22.00 -0.58 -23.57
N LYS A 143 -22.15 -0.37 -24.88
CA LYS A 143 -22.78 -1.32 -25.80
C LYS A 143 -21.72 -2.31 -26.27
N PHE A 144 -22.06 -3.60 -26.27
CA PHE A 144 -21.22 -4.64 -26.86
C PHE A 144 -21.67 -4.86 -28.29
N GLY A 145 -20.74 -4.79 -29.25
CA GLY A 145 -21.03 -4.92 -30.67
C GLY A 145 -21.21 -6.36 -31.15
N GLY A 146 -20.84 -7.36 -30.34
CA GLY A 146 -21.00 -8.77 -30.68
C GLY A 146 -22.34 -9.36 -30.26
N SER A 147 -22.60 -10.59 -30.72
CA SER A 147 -23.75 -11.38 -30.30
C SER A 147 -23.34 -12.36 -29.20
N LEU A 148 -23.97 -12.28 -28.03
CA LEU A 148 -23.85 -13.27 -26.97
C LEU A 148 -25.25 -13.76 -26.63
N THR A 149 -25.56 -15.01 -26.99
CA THR A 149 -26.85 -15.63 -26.71
C THR A 149 -26.78 -16.43 -25.42
N MET A 150 -27.68 -16.11 -24.49
CA MET A 150 -27.94 -16.87 -23.26
C MET A 150 -29.45 -17.07 -23.14
N LEU A 151 -29.87 -18.19 -22.54
CA LEU A 151 -31.28 -18.37 -22.20
C LEU A 151 -31.68 -17.31 -21.16
N PRO A 152 -32.91 -16.74 -21.23
CA PRO A 152 -33.37 -15.74 -20.26
C PRO A 152 -33.24 -16.19 -18.80
N SER A 153 -33.50 -17.47 -18.51
CA SER A 153 -33.32 -18.07 -17.18
C SER A 153 -31.87 -18.05 -16.73
N GLN A 154 -30.95 -18.42 -17.62
CA GLN A 154 -29.51 -18.43 -17.34
C GLN A 154 -28.98 -17.02 -17.07
N LEU A 155 -29.44 -16.04 -17.85
CA LEU A 155 -29.10 -14.63 -17.68
C LEU A 155 -29.61 -14.09 -16.35
N ALA A 156 -30.87 -14.39 -15.99
CA ALA A 156 -31.45 -13.95 -14.72
C ALA A 156 -30.68 -14.51 -13.51
N GLN A 157 -30.30 -15.80 -13.57
CA GLN A 157 -29.48 -16.43 -12.54
C GLN A 157 -28.09 -15.79 -12.45
N PHE A 158 -27.42 -15.57 -13.57
CA PHE A 158 -26.12 -14.88 -13.60
C PHE A 158 -26.20 -13.46 -13.03
N GLN A 159 -27.23 -12.69 -13.40
CA GLN A 159 -27.46 -11.35 -12.84
C GLN A 159 -27.67 -11.39 -11.33
N ASN A 160 -28.36 -12.40 -10.80
CA ASN A 160 -28.52 -12.58 -9.36
C ASN A 160 -27.17 -12.88 -8.68
N LEU A 161 -26.34 -13.76 -9.26
CA LEU A 161 -24.99 -14.03 -8.76
C LEU A 161 -24.12 -12.76 -8.73
N CYS A 162 -24.14 -11.97 -9.80
CA CYS A 162 -23.44 -10.68 -9.86
C CYS A 162 -23.93 -9.71 -8.77
N LYS A 163 -25.23 -9.61 -8.52
CA LYS A 163 -25.79 -8.78 -7.43
C LYS A 163 -25.33 -9.26 -6.06
N GLN A 164 -25.32 -10.57 -5.82
CA GLN A 164 -24.84 -11.15 -4.57
C GLN A 164 -23.34 -10.93 -4.40
N PHE A 165 -22.57 -11.05 -5.48
CA PHE A 165 -21.14 -10.81 -5.51
C PHE A 165 -20.82 -9.36 -5.16
N CYS A 166 -21.50 -8.39 -5.77
CA CYS A 166 -21.32 -6.98 -5.43
C CYS A 166 -21.70 -6.66 -3.98
N ARG A 167 -22.52 -7.50 -3.33
CA ARG A 167 -22.90 -7.36 -1.91
C ARG A 167 -22.01 -8.17 -0.96
N HIS A 168 -20.85 -8.66 -1.43
CA HIS A 168 -19.92 -9.51 -0.68
C HIS A 168 -20.55 -10.81 -0.13
N LYS A 169 -21.65 -11.30 -0.73
CA LYS A 169 -22.35 -12.52 -0.28
C LYS A 169 -21.84 -13.80 -0.93
N VAL A 170 -21.24 -13.68 -2.11
CA VAL A 170 -20.66 -14.82 -2.83
C VAL A 170 -19.25 -14.48 -3.30
N GLU A 171 -18.44 -15.51 -3.40
CA GLU A 171 -17.07 -15.43 -3.88
C GLU A 171 -17.00 -15.22 -5.41
N PRO A 172 -15.94 -14.59 -5.92
CA PRO A 172 -15.76 -14.38 -7.36
C PRO A 172 -15.75 -15.69 -8.15
N ARG A 173 -15.22 -16.78 -7.59
CA ARG A 173 -15.18 -18.10 -8.24
C ARG A 173 -16.56 -18.62 -8.60
N VAL A 174 -17.56 -18.42 -7.73
CA VAL A 174 -18.95 -18.82 -8.00
C VAL A 174 -19.52 -18.07 -9.20
N VAL A 175 -19.21 -16.77 -9.33
CA VAL A 175 -19.63 -15.95 -10.47
C VAL A 175 -18.96 -16.38 -11.78
N LEU A 176 -17.71 -16.82 -11.71
CA LEU A 176 -16.93 -17.25 -12.88
C LEU A 176 -17.26 -18.67 -13.33
N ASN A 177 -17.44 -19.61 -12.40
CA ASN A 177 -17.72 -21.01 -12.73
C ASN A 177 -19.08 -21.15 -13.43
N TYR A 178 -20.09 -20.41 -12.98
CA TYR A 178 -21.43 -20.48 -13.57
C TYR A 178 -21.46 -20.28 -15.11
N PRO A 179 -20.92 -19.18 -15.69
CA PRO A 179 -20.86 -19.02 -17.14
C PRO A 179 -19.89 -20.02 -17.80
N LEU A 180 -18.79 -20.41 -17.14
CA LEU A 180 -17.88 -21.43 -17.69
C LEU A 180 -18.62 -22.75 -17.93
N ASP A 181 -19.43 -23.18 -16.96
CA ASP A 181 -20.17 -24.43 -17.00
C ASP A 181 -21.38 -24.36 -17.94
N THR A 182 -21.95 -23.16 -18.17
CA THR A 182 -23.21 -23.00 -18.93
C THR A 182 -23.02 -22.60 -20.39
N ILE A 183 -22.03 -21.76 -20.71
CA ILE A 183 -21.83 -21.20 -22.06
C ILE A 183 -20.42 -21.41 -22.62
N GLY A 184 -19.52 -22.02 -21.84
CA GLY A 184 -18.15 -22.31 -22.25
C GLY A 184 -17.18 -21.15 -22.05
N GLU A 185 -15.90 -21.43 -22.29
CA GLU A 185 -14.79 -20.54 -21.90
C GLU A 185 -14.75 -19.23 -22.69
N GLU A 186 -14.74 -19.29 -24.02
CA GLU A 186 -14.60 -18.12 -24.88
C GLU A 186 -15.73 -17.10 -24.63
N LYS A 187 -16.97 -17.60 -24.59
CA LYS A 187 -18.16 -16.79 -24.31
C LYS A 187 -18.13 -16.22 -22.89
N THR A 188 -17.58 -16.94 -21.92
CA THR A 188 -17.40 -16.44 -20.56
C THR A 188 -16.43 -15.27 -20.52
N GLN A 189 -15.29 -15.35 -21.20
CA GLN A 189 -14.34 -14.24 -21.22
C GLN A 189 -14.98 -12.97 -21.78
N ILE A 190 -15.77 -13.09 -22.85
CA ILE A 190 -16.55 -11.98 -23.42
C ILE A 190 -17.57 -11.46 -22.41
N LEU A 191 -18.39 -12.34 -21.81
CA LEU A 191 -19.39 -11.96 -20.82
C LEU A 191 -18.78 -11.22 -19.62
N ILE A 192 -17.64 -11.67 -19.12
CA ILE A 192 -17.00 -11.06 -17.95
C ILE A 192 -16.29 -9.75 -18.33
N ASN A 193 -15.39 -9.77 -19.33
CA ASN A 193 -14.56 -8.62 -19.68
C ASN A 193 -15.34 -7.48 -20.34
N GLU A 194 -16.25 -7.80 -21.25
CA GLU A 194 -16.91 -6.80 -22.08
C GLU A 194 -18.24 -6.34 -21.47
N LEU A 195 -18.97 -7.24 -20.80
CA LEU A 195 -20.32 -6.97 -20.30
C LEU A 195 -20.40 -6.81 -18.79
N THR A 196 -19.63 -7.55 -18.00
CA THR A 196 -19.81 -7.58 -16.54
C THR A 196 -18.92 -6.57 -15.83
N LEU A 197 -17.59 -6.63 -16.02
CA LEU A 197 -16.64 -5.77 -15.33
C LEU A 197 -16.92 -4.27 -15.51
N PRO A 198 -17.20 -3.73 -16.72
CA PRO A 198 -17.48 -2.31 -16.89
C PRO A 198 -18.77 -1.84 -16.18
N ARG A 199 -19.65 -2.75 -15.76
CA ARG A 199 -20.92 -2.44 -15.09
C ARG A 199 -20.85 -2.56 -13.57
N ILE A 200 -19.76 -3.07 -13.01
CA ILE A 200 -19.56 -3.13 -11.56
C ILE A 200 -19.08 -1.76 -11.08
N GLN A 201 -19.93 -1.05 -10.33
CA GLN A 201 -19.63 0.30 -9.84
C GLN A 201 -18.45 0.30 -8.86
N ASP A 202 -18.44 -0.60 -7.88
CA ASP A 202 -17.40 -0.71 -6.86
C ASP A 202 -16.07 -1.20 -7.46
N SER A 203 -15.03 -0.37 -7.33
CA SER A 203 -13.70 -0.64 -7.89
C SER A 203 -13.03 -1.87 -7.27
N GLU A 204 -13.23 -2.17 -5.98
CA GLU A 204 -12.69 -3.38 -5.34
C GLU A 204 -13.38 -4.62 -5.87
N ARG A 205 -14.71 -4.62 -5.98
CA ARG A 205 -15.43 -5.77 -6.53
C ARG A 205 -15.05 -6.04 -7.98
N ARG A 206 -14.90 -4.98 -8.77
CA ARG A 206 -14.47 -5.09 -10.16
C ARG A 206 -13.07 -5.68 -10.26
N ALA A 207 -12.14 -5.18 -9.44
CA ALA A 207 -10.77 -5.69 -9.38
C ALA A 207 -10.71 -7.14 -8.88
N THR A 208 -11.44 -7.49 -7.81
CA THR A 208 -11.51 -8.86 -7.27
C THR A 208 -12.01 -9.85 -8.33
N LEU A 209 -13.03 -9.50 -9.12
CA LEU A 209 -13.53 -10.36 -10.19
C LEU A 209 -12.51 -10.50 -11.33
N LEU A 210 -11.90 -9.40 -11.75
CA LEU A 210 -10.85 -9.41 -12.78
C LEU A 210 -9.66 -10.27 -12.35
N LEU A 211 -9.09 -10.03 -11.17
CA LEU A 211 -7.95 -10.79 -10.67
C LEU A 211 -8.30 -12.29 -10.59
N SER A 212 -9.51 -12.63 -10.13
CA SER A 212 -9.95 -14.03 -10.08
C SER A 212 -10.07 -14.67 -11.46
N LEU A 213 -10.56 -13.91 -12.46
CA LEU A 213 -10.59 -14.36 -13.85
C LEU A 213 -9.16 -14.58 -14.38
N MET A 214 -8.26 -13.63 -14.15
CA MET A 214 -6.88 -13.72 -14.60
C MET A 214 -6.10 -14.85 -13.90
N TYR A 215 -6.39 -15.17 -12.64
CA TYR A 215 -5.80 -16.34 -11.97
C TYR A 215 -6.30 -17.66 -12.55
N LEU A 216 -7.57 -17.73 -12.93
CA LEU A 216 -8.16 -18.93 -13.54
C LEU A 216 -7.71 -19.10 -15.00
N ARG A 217 -7.56 -17.99 -15.73
CA ARG A 217 -7.17 -17.93 -17.14
C ARG A 217 -6.04 -16.91 -17.29
N PRO A 218 -4.80 -17.30 -16.98
CA PRO A 218 -3.68 -16.36 -16.94
C PRO A 218 -3.19 -15.96 -18.32
N ASN A 219 -3.34 -16.83 -19.33
CA ASN A 219 -3.01 -16.50 -20.71
C ASN A 219 -4.00 -15.48 -21.26
N THR A 220 -3.53 -14.26 -21.50
CA THR A 220 -4.36 -13.16 -21.99
C THR A 220 -3.57 -12.25 -22.92
N LYS A 221 -4.24 -11.25 -23.50
CA LYS A 221 -3.63 -10.25 -24.38
C LYS A 221 -3.66 -8.90 -23.71
N THR A 222 -2.56 -8.16 -23.85
CA THR A 222 -2.51 -6.78 -23.36
C THR A 222 -3.47 -5.87 -24.15
N ASN A 223 -4.18 -4.97 -23.46
CA ASN A 223 -5.10 -4.02 -24.09
C ASN A 223 -4.36 -2.92 -24.90
N CYS A 224 -3.07 -2.70 -24.65
CA CYS A 224 -2.30 -1.65 -25.30
C CYS A 224 -1.74 -2.02 -26.67
N CYS A 225 -1.30 -3.28 -26.84
CA CYS A 225 -0.56 -3.73 -28.03
C CYS A 225 -1.03 -5.12 -28.51
N ALA A 226 -2.04 -5.72 -27.86
CA ALA A 226 -2.52 -7.07 -28.10
C ALA A 226 -1.46 -8.18 -27.97
N ALA A 227 -0.32 -7.89 -27.33
CA ALA A 227 0.72 -8.89 -27.09
C ALA A 227 0.24 -9.93 -26.09
N ASP A 228 0.52 -11.20 -26.42
CA ASP A 228 0.28 -12.35 -25.56
C ASP A 228 1.20 -12.32 -24.35
N PHE A 229 0.62 -12.53 -23.16
CA PHE A 229 1.38 -12.69 -21.92
C PHE A 229 0.58 -13.53 -20.92
N CYS A 230 1.27 -14.07 -19.93
CA CYS A 230 0.65 -14.80 -18.83
C CYS A 230 0.55 -13.94 -17.58
N PHE A 231 -0.65 -13.76 -17.02
CA PHE A 231 -0.89 -12.93 -15.85
C PHE A 231 -0.28 -13.50 -14.56
N ASN A 232 -0.04 -14.79 -14.45
CA ASN A 232 0.51 -15.37 -13.21
C ASN A 232 2.02 -15.16 -13.12
N CYS A 233 2.77 -15.49 -14.17
CA CYS A 233 4.23 -15.33 -14.21
C CYS A 233 4.68 -13.98 -14.82
N LYS A 234 3.74 -13.21 -15.37
CA LYS A 234 3.93 -11.95 -16.11
C LYS A 234 4.83 -12.06 -17.35
N ARG A 235 5.20 -13.26 -17.80
CA ARG A 235 6.09 -13.50 -18.95
C ARG A 235 5.36 -13.29 -20.29
N GLN A 236 6.14 -12.99 -21.33
CA GLN A 236 5.65 -12.90 -22.70
C GLN A 236 5.24 -14.28 -23.24
N GLY A 237 4.17 -14.32 -24.02
CA GLY A 237 3.62 -15.54 -24.61
C GLY A 237 2.60 -16.25 -23.72
N HIS A 238 1.95 -17.27 -24.29
CA HIS A 238 1.06 -18.18 -23.57
C HIS A 238 1.77 -19.49 -23.32
N HIS A 239 1.52 -20.10 -22.17
CA HIS A 239 2.08 -21.40 -21.80
C HIS A 239 1.07 -22.20 -20.99
N GLU A 240 1.18 -23.53 -21.03
CA GLU A 240 0.21 -24.43 -20.41
C GLU A 240 0.33 -24.44 -18.88
N THR A 241 1.56 -24.44 -18.37
CA THR A 241 1.84 -24.46 -16.93
C THR A 241 2.70 -23.28 -16.55
N CYS A 242 2.39 -22.61 -15.45
CA CYS A 242 3.26 -21.59 -14.85
C CYS A 242 4.39 -22.20 -13.99
N VAL A 243 4.61 -23.51 -14.12
CA VAL A 243 5.61 -24.28 -13.37
C VAL A 243 6.95 -24.11 -14.07
N ASP A 244 7.47 -22.89 -14.03
CA ASP A 244 8.92 -22.72 -14.08
C ASP A 244 9.37 -22.81 -12.62
N GLU A 245 10.18 -23.82 -12.31
CA GLU A 245 10.86 -23.91 -11.02
C GLU A 245 11.55 -22.57 -10.77
N PHE A 246 11.29 -21.98 -9.61
CA PHE A 246 11.99 -20.77 -9.17
C PHE A 246 13.49 -21.01 -9.31
N ASP A 247 14.12 -20.28 -10.21
CA ASP A 247 15.54 -20.39 -10.44
C ASP A 247 16.22 -19.21 -9.75
N GLU A 248 16.80 -19.47 -8.58
CA GLU A 248 17.51 -18.46 -7.79
C GLU A 248 18.57 -17.68 -8.61
N ASP A 249 19.15 -18.27 -9.65
CA ASP A 249 20.14 -17.63 -10.49
C ASP A 249 19.53 -16.74 -11.58
N ASN A 250 18.30 -17.03 -12.02
CA ASN A 250 17.61 -16.28 -13.07
C ASN A 250 16.56 -15.29 -12.54
N ASP A 251 15.92 -15.61 -11.42
CA ASP A 251 14.78 -14.91 -10.87
C ASP A 251 15.15 -13.97 -9.71
N LEU A 252 16.39 -14.00 -9.20
CA LEU A 252 16.86 -13.06 -8.18
C LEU A 252 17.97 -12.12 -8.66
N VAL A 253 17.82 -10.83 -8.34
CA VAL A 253 18.83 -9.79 -8.53
C VAL A 253 18.91 -8.93 -7.26
N ARG A 254 20.12 -8.46 -6.90
CA ARG A 254 20.28 -7.48 -5.82
C ARG A 254 20.34 -6.08 -6.40
N CYS A 255 19.56 -5.16 -5.85
CA CYS A 255 19.64 -3.74 -6.21
C CYS A 255 21.06 -3.21 -5.95
N ARG A 256 21.66 -2.55 -6.94
CA ARG A 256 23.04 -2.05 -6.80
C ARG A 256 23.18 -0.88 -5.81
N THR A 257 22.09 -0.16 -5.54
CA THR A 257 22.08 0.98 -4.60
C THR A 257 21.81 0.54 -3.16
N CYS A 258 20.65 -0.07 -2.89
CA CYS A 258 20.24 -0.41 -1.53
C CYS A 258 20.46 -1.88 -1.13
N ARG A 259 20.97 -2.71 -2.06
CA ARG A 259 21.23 -4.15 -1.86
C ARG A 259 20.01 -5.01 -1.56
N ALA A 260 18.80 -4.46 -1.64
CA ALA A 260 17.56 -5.23 -1.53
C ALA A 260 17.55 -6.36 -2.57
N LEU A 261 17.14 -7.55 -2.14
CA LEU A 261 16.93 -8.70 -3.01
C LEU A 261 15.59 -8.54 -3.71
N LEU A 262 15.60 -8.54 -5.04
CA LEU A 262 14.43 -8.42 -5.89
C LEU A 262 14.17 -9.77 -6.55
N LEU A 263 12.91 -10.17 -6.56
CA LEU A 263 12.39 -11.31 -7.32
C LEU A 263 11.82 -10.80 -8.64
N LYS A 264 12.11 -11.49 -9.75
CA LYS A 264 11.47 -11.17 -11.04
C LYS A 264 10.00 -11.52 -10.95
N VAL A 265 9.18 -10.53 -10.66
CA VAL A 265 7.72 -10.68 -10.61
C VAL A 265 7.05 -10.27 -11.92
N ASP A 266 7.74 -9.51 -12.78
CA ASP A 266 7.23 -8.97 -14.04
C ASP A 266 8.01 -9.49 -15.25
N GLY A 267 7.36 -9.68 -16.41
CA GLY A 267 8.04 -10.05 -17.67
C GLY A 267 8.75 -8.90 -18.38
N CYS A 268 8.88 -7.76 -17.71
CA CYS A 268 9.64 -6.61 -18.19
C CYS A 268 11.09 -6.69 -17.70
N ASP A 269 12.05 -6.33 -18.54
CA ASP A 269 13.44 -6.21 -18.10
C ASP A 269 13.68 -4.86 -17.39
N SER A 270 12.92 -3.81 -17.65
CA SER A 270 13.00 -2.59 -16.84
C SER A 270 12.31 -2.80 -15.49
N VAL A 271 13.08 -2.83 -14.40
CA VAL A 271 12.61 -3.03 -13.02
C VAL A 271 13.02 -1.85 -12.15
N ASN A 272 12.11 -1.39 -11.29
CA ASN A 272 12.37 -0.35 -10.30
C ASN A 272 12.47 -0.95 -8.90
N CYS A 273 13.56 -0.66 -8.20
CA CYS A 273 13.68 -0.99 -6.79
C CYS A 273 12.86 -0.03 -5.92
N VAL A 274 12.48 -0.47 -4.72
CA VAL A 274 11.81 0.37 -3.70
C VAL A 274 12.60 1.63 -3.33
N CYS A 275 13.93 1.62 -3.50
CA CYS A 275 14.78 2.79 -3.27
C CYS A 275 14.82 3.78 -4.45
N GLY A 276 14.04 3.53 -5.52
CA GLY A 276 13.99 4.36 -6.73
C GLY A 276 15.07 4.04 -7.77
N PHE A 277 15.93 3.04 -7.55
CA PHE A 277 16.91 2.63 -8.56
C PHE A 277 16.24 1.86 -9.70
N GLN A 278 16.31 2.42 -10.90
CA GLN A 278 15.85 1.77 -12.13
C GLN A 278 16.98 0.92 -12.72
N MET A 279 16.69 -0.32 -13.08
CA MET A 279 17.66 -1.26 -13.63
C MET A 279 17.08 -2.13 -14.74
N ASP A 280 17.96 -2.63 -15.61
CA ASP A 280 17.63 -3.63 -16.62
C ASP A 280 17.95 -5.04 -16.10
N TRP A 281 16.92 -5.87 -15.94
CA TRP A 281 16.98 -7.19 -15.35
C TRP A 281 17.97 -8.10 -16.08
N THR A 282 17.94 -8.09 -17.42
CA THR A 282 18.82 -8.92 -18.24
C THR A 282 20.29 -8.50 -18.08
N LEU A 283 20.56 -7.20 -18.00
CA LEU A 283 21.88 -6.66 -17.72
C LEU A 283 22.36 -7.03 -16.31
N GLU A 284 21.53 -6.82 -15.29
CA GLU A 284 21.90 -7.12 -13.90
C GLU A 284 22.15 -8.62 -13.68
N ARG A 285 21.29 -9.48 -14.25
CA ARG A 285 21.48 -10.93 -14.26
C ARG A 285 22.80 -11.31 -14.93
N ARG A 286 23.09 -10.72 -16.10
CA ARG A 286 24.36 -10.94 -16.81
C ARG A 286 25.56 -10.50 -15.96
N LEU A 287 25.49 -9.32 -15.33
CA LEU A 287 26.55 -8.82 -14.45
C LEU A 287 26.78 -9.75 -13.26
N ARG A 288 25.72 -10.23 -12.60
CA ARG A 288 25.79 -11.20 -11.50
C ARG A 288 26.48 -12.48 -11.95
N GLN A 289 26.06 -13.07 -13.08
CA GLN A 289 26.66 -14.29 -13.63
C GLN A 289 28.13 -14.07 -14.01
N GLN A 290 28.47 -12.94 -14.62
CA GLN A 290 29.85 -12.60 -14.98
C GLN A 290 30.72 -12.38 -13.73
N SER A 291 30.18 -11.75 -12.70
CA SER A 291 30.85 -11.55 -11.41
C SER A 291 31.11 -12.87 -10.69
N LYS A 292 30.11 -13.77 -10.62
CA LYS A 292 30.27 -15.15 -10.10
C LYS A 292 31.38 -15.91 -10.82
N LYS A 293 31.52 -15.71 -12.13
CA LYS A 293 32.58 -16.31 -12.97
C LYS A 293 33.94 -15.56 -12.89
N GLY A 294 34.07 -14.52 -12.07
CA GLY A 294 35.29 -13.72 -11.95
C GLY A 294 35.65 -12.90 -13.18
N MET A 295 34.70 -12.67 -14.09
CA MET A 295 34.93 -11.95 -15.36
C MET A 295 34.75 -10.43 -15.24
N VAL A 296 34.09 -9.96 -14.18
CA VAL A 296 33.95 -8.52 -13.91
C VAL A 296 35.10 -8.11 -12.97
N PRO A 297 36.00 -7.21 -13.41
CA PRO A 297 37.18 -6.83 -12.62
C PRO A 297 36.89 -5.81 -11.52
N VAL A 298 35.63 -5.37 -11.42
CA VAL A 298 35.15 -4.33 -10.49
C VAL A 298 34.01 -4.91 -9.64
N ASP A 299 33.80 -4.34 -8.46
CA ASP A 299 32.62 -4.65 -7.67
C ASP A 299 31.38 -4.14 -8.41
N ILE A 300 30.43 -5.04 -8.67
CA ILE A 300 29.18 -4.71 -9.37
C ILE A 300 28.33 -3.70 -8.58
N PHE A 301 28.55 -3.55 -7.27
CA PHE A 301 27.85 -2.57 -6.43
C PHE A 301 28.48 -1.16 -6.51
N ASP A 302 29.69 -1.02 -7.07
CA ASP A 302 30.28 0.28 -7.39
C ASP A 302 29.72 0.76 -8.74
N ILE A 303 28.57 1.45 -8.68
CA ILE A 303 27.80 1.85 -9.87
C ILE A 303 28.66 2.65 -10.87
N PRO A 304 29.43 3.69 -10.46
CA PRO A 304 30.31 4.42 -11.38
C PRO A 304 31.34 3.52 -12.06
N LEU A 305 32.07 2.70 -11.30
CA LEU A 305 33.10 1.83 -11.89
C LEU A 305 32.50 0.75 -12.80
N THR A 306 31.33 0.22 -12.45
CA THR A 306 30.61 -0.75 -13.27
C THR A 306 30.14 -0.11 -14.57
N ALA A 307 29.63 1.12 -14.53
CA ALA A 307 29.24 1.87 -15.72
C ALA A 307 30.43 2.13 -16.65
N ASP A 308 31.57 2.56 -16.09
CA ASP A 308 32.82 2.77 -16.84
C ASP A 308 33.31 1.46 -17.50
N TRP A 309 33.23 0.35 -16.77
CA TRP A 309 33.58 -0.98 -17.27
C TRP A 309 32.67 -1.42 -18.42
N LEU A 310 31.35 -1.25 -18.28
CA LEU A 310 30.38 -1.57 -19.33
C LEU A 310 30.63 -0.73 -20.58
N ALA A 311 30.80 0.58 -20.43
CA ALA A 311 31.11 1.48 -21.53
C ALA A 311 32.43 1.10 -22.24
N PHE A 312 33.45 0.70 -21.47
CA PHE A 312 34.69 0.17 -22.04
C PHE A 312 34.49 -1.12 -22.82
N ARG A 313 33.76 -2.08 -22.24
CA ARG A 313 33.47 -3.37 -22.87
C ARG A 313 32.73 -3.19 -24.18
N ASP A 314 31.74 -2.31 -24.22
CA ASP A 314 30.94 -2.09 -25.42
C ASP A 314 31.77 -1.41 -26.52
N ARG A 315 32.68 -0.47 -26.17
CA ARG A 315 33.69 0.07 -27.12
C ARG A 315 34.62 -1.03 -27.67
N GLN A 316 35.07 -1.94 -26.81
CA GLN A 316 35.92 -3.06 -27.23
C GLN A 316 35.15 -4.08 -28.06
N ALA A 317 33.86 -4.30 -27.79
CA ALA A 317 33.03 -5.22 -28.56
C ALA A 317 32.97 -4.82 -30.04
N VAL A 318 32.90 -3.52 -30.34
CA VAL A 318 32.96 -3.00 -31.72
C VAL A 318 34.32 -3.28 -32.39
N VAL A 319 35.42 -3.16 -31.64
CA VAL A 319 36.76 -3.51 -32.13
C VAL A 319 36.87 -5.02 -32.37
N MET A 320 36.33 -5.83 -31.46
CA MET A 320 36.35 -7.28 -31.51
C MET A 320 35.39 -7.88 -32.56
N THR A 321 34.29 -7.21 -32.92
CA THR A 321 33.42 -7.64 -34.05
C THR A 321 33.96 -7.20 -35.40
N LYS A 322 34.63 -6.04 -35.49
CA LYS A 322 35.34 -5.62 -36.71
C LYS A 322 36.58 -6.46 -37.00
N VAL A 323 37.18 -7.05 -35.96
CA VAL A 323 38.25 -8.02 -36.09
C VAL A 323 37.62 -9.41 -36.23
N TRP A 324 37.42 -9.85 -37.48
CA TRP A 324 36.91 -11.14 -37.94
C TRP A 324 37.71 -12.38 -37.45
N LEU A 325 38.12 -12.45 -36.18
CA LEU A 325 39.14 -13.39 -35.74
C LEU A 325 38.84 -14.01 -34.39
N GLN A 326 37.66 -14.62 -34.22
CA GLN A 326 37.54 -15.67 -33.19
C GLN A 326 38.60 -16.77 -33.37
N LYS A 327 39.04 -17.05 -34.61
CA LYS A 327 40.16 -17.98 -34.89
C LYS A 327 41.56 -17.44 -34.58
N HIS A 328 41.79 -16.12 -34.50
CA HIS A 328 43.11 -15.60 -34.11
C HIS A 328 43.13 -14.96 -32.72
N VAL A 329 42.02 -14.74 -32.03
CA VAL A 329 42.03 -14.28 -30.62
C VAL A 329 42.73 -15.29 -29.70
N VAL A 330 42.66 -16.59 -30.02
CA VAL A 330 43.45 -17.62 -29.32
C VAL A 330 44.95 -17.48 -29.66
N ALA A 331 45.29 -17.27 -30.92
CA ALA A 331 46.67 -17.10 -31.39
C ALA A 331 47.31 -15.77 -30.94
N THR A 332 46.52 -14.71 -30.79
CA THR A 332 46.96 -13.37 -30.36
C THR A 332 46.76 -13.13 -28.86
N ARG A 333 46.27 -14.12 -28.10
CA ARG A 333 46.12 -14.04 -26.64
C ARG A 333 47.43 -13.71 -25.95
N SER A 334 48.55 -14.23 -26.44
CA SER A 334 49.91 -13.94 -25.95
C SER A 334 50.34 -12.49 -26.23
N LEU A 335 49.84 -11.86 -27.30
CA LEU A 335 50.16 -10.49 -27.70
C LEU A 335 49.23 -9.46 -27.04
N LEU A 336 47.96 -9.82 -26.82
CA LEU A 336 46.98 -8.96 -26.15
C LEU A 336 47.13 -9.00 -24.62
N ARG A 337 47.62 -10.10 -24.05
CA ARG A 337 47.80 -10.25 -22.59
C ARG A 337 48.74 -9.18 -21.99
N PRO A 338 49.90 -8.82 -22.57
CA PRO A 338 50.74 -7.74 -22.08
C PRO A 338 50.05 -6.37 -22.12
N SER A 339 49.33 -6.07 -23.22
CA SER A 339 48.62 -4.79 -23.38
C SER A 339 47.43 -4.67 -22.43
N PHE A 340 46.64 -5.74 -22.30
CA PHE A 340 45.52 -5.80 -21.36
C PHE A 340 46.03 -5.80 -19.91
N SER A 341 47.12 -6.49 -19.60
CA SER A 341 47.74 -6.48 -18.26
C SER A 341 48.31 -5.09 -17.92
N ARG A 342 48.98 -4.40 -18.86
CA ARG A 342 49.40 -3.00 -18.68
C ARG A 342 48.21 -2.07 -18.46
N TYR A 343 47.08 -2.32 -19.12
CA TYR A 343 45.90 -1.49 -18.99
C TYR A 343 45.16 -1.74 -17.67
N VAL A 344 44.92 -3.00 -17.29
CA VAL A 344 44.37 -3.38 -15.97
C VAL A 344 45.28 -2.90 -14.85
N TRP A 345 46.61 -2.99 -15.04
CA TRP A 345 47.58 -2.42 -14.12
C TRP A 345 47.48 -0.91 -14.06
N ARG A 346 47.38 -0.17 -15.19
CA ARG A 346 47.14 1.28 -15.19
C ARG A 346 45.84 1.67 -14.49
N PHE A 347 44.78 0.89 -14.65
CA PHE A 347 43.51 1.12 -13.99
C PHE A 347 43.60 0.88 -12.48
N ARG A 348 44.16 -0.26 -12.05
CA ARG A 348 44.43 -0.56 -10.63
C ARG A 348 45.41 0.43 -10.01
N PHE A 349 46.44 0.84 -10.74
CA PHE A 349 47.43 1.82 -10.32
C PHE A 349 46.82 3.21 -10.16
N ARG A 350 45.95 3.65 -11.09
CA ARG A 350 45.17 4.89 -10.94
C ARG A 350 44.26 4.84 -9.72
N LYS A 351 43.62 3.69 -9.43
CA LYS A 351 42.83 3.50 -8.21
C LYS A 351 43.69 3.61 -6.97
N ILE A 352 44.81 2.88 -6.90
CA ILE A 352 45.74 2.94 -5.78
C ILE A 352 46.28 4.37 -5.59
N LEU A 353 46.67 5.05 -6.66
CA LEU A 353 47.09 6.45 -6.63
C LEU A 353 45.99 7.37 -6.13
N ALA A 354 44.77 7.27 -6.65
CA ALA A 354 43.65 8.12 -6.22
C ALA A 354 43.29 7.87 -4.75
N THR A 355 43.33 6.63 -4.30
CA THR A 355 43.04 6.27 -2.90
C THR A 355 44.16 6.77 -1.99
N ASN A 356 45.42 6.46 -2.30
CA ASN A 356 46.58 6.91 -1.53
C ASN A 356 46.76 8.43 -1.55
N LEU A 357 46.47 9.13 -2.65
CA LEU A 357 46.47 10.60 -2.72
C LEU A 357 45.34 11.17 -1.87
N LYS A 358 44.14 10.57 -1.91
CA LYS A 358 43.02 11.00 -1.08
C LYS A 358 43.35 10.82 0.41
N ASP A 359 43.91 9.68 0.79
CA ASP A 359 44.30 9.37 2.16
C ASP A 359 45.47 10.24 2.63
N ALA A 360 46.48 10.48 1.78
CA ALA A 360 47.58 11.39 2.08
C ALA A 360 47.13 12.85 2.18
N CYS A 361 46.20 13.29 1.33
CA CYS A 361 45.58 14.61 1.42
C CYS A 361 44.72 14.74 2.68
N ALA A 362 43.96 13.71 3.05
CA ALA A 362 43.17 13.68 4.28
C ALA A 362 44.08 13.71 5.52
N ALA A 363 45.15 12.92 5.55
CA ALA A 363 46.14 12.90 6.62
C ALA A 363 46.89 14.25 6.73
N ARG A 364 47.26 14.87 5.61
CA ARG A 364 47.91 16.19 5.60
C ARG A 364 46.94 17.29 6.05
N ARG A 365 45.67 17.24 5.62
CA ARG A 365 44.62 18.16 6.11
C ARG A 365 44.37 17.97 7.60
N LEU A 366 44.27 16.73 8.08
CA LEU A 366 44.10 16.42 9.50
C LEU A 366 45.28 16.95 10.32
N LYS A 367 46.53 16.69 9.90
CA LYS A 367 47.72 17.22 10.57
C LYS A 367 47.77 18.75 10.58
N HIS A 368 47.37 19.40 9.48
CA HIS A 368 47.29 20.86 9.39
C HIS A 368 46.18 21.40 10.30
N VAL A 369 45.01 20.76 10.31
CA VAL A 369 43.92 21.09 11.22
C VAL A 369 44.38 20.91 12.66
N GLU A 370 44.97 19.79 13.05
CA GLU A 370 45.48 19.54 14.42
C GLU A 370 46.53 20.57 14.85
N LEU A 371 47.47 20.95 13.98
CA LEU A 371 48.45 22.01 14.26
C LEU A 371 47.80 23.36 14.53
N HIS A 372 46.84 23.77 13.68
CA HIS A 372 46.11 25.02 13.87
C HIS A 372 45.14 24.94 15.04
N LEU A 373 44.50 23.80 15.26
CA LEU A 373 43.57 23.57 16.36
C LEU A 373 44.30 23.54 17.70
N ALA A 374 45.56 23.06 17.74
CA ALA A 374 46.44 23.16 18.90
C ALA A 374 46.85 24.63 19.17
N ALA A 375 47.18 25.39 18.13
CA ALA A 375 47.55 26.80 18.25
C ALA A 375 46.38 27.68 18.71
N VAL A 376 45.16 27.35 18.31
CA VAL A 376 43.93 28.11 18.67
C VAL A 376 43.16 27.41 19.80
N LYS A 377 43.67 26.30 20.34
CA LYS A 377 42.97 25.47 21.35
C LYS A 377 42.58 26.28 22.58
N SER A 378 43.49 27.09 23.10
CA SER A 378 43.25 27.93 24.27
C SER A 378 42.15 28.96 24.04
N VAL A 379 42.11 29.57 22.85
CA VAL A 379 41.10 30.57 22.46
C VAL A 379 39.75 29.91 22.23
N LEU A 380 39.72 28.80 21.49
CA LEU A 380 38.51 28.04 21.23
C LEU A 380 37.95 27.38 22.50
N GLN A 381 38.80 26.94 23.43
CA GLN A 381 38.34 26.30 24.66
C GLN A 381 37.50 27.26 25.51
N VAL A 382 37.88 28.54 25.57
CA VAL A 382 37.08 29.57 26.26
C VAL A 382 35.76 29.81 25.52
N ALA A 383 35.80 30.06 24.21
CA ALA A 383 34.60 30.34 23.41
C ALA A 383 33.62 29.14 23.34
N VAL A 384 34.14 27.93 23.24
CA VAL A 384 33.36 26.68 23.23
C VAL A 384 32.79 26.42 24.62
N SER A 385 33.52 26.68 25.70
CA SER A 385 32.99 26.55 27.06
C SER A 385 31.85 27.54 27.31
N GLU A 386 32.00 28.81 26.88
CA GLU A 386 30.92 29.80 26.93
C GLU A 386 29.71 29.39 26.09
N TYR A 387 29.93 28.89 24.87
CA TYR A 387 28.86 28.44 23.99
C TYR A 387 28.12 27.21 24.56
N ILE A 388 28.86 26.20 25.05
CA ILE A 388 28.28 25.02 25.70
C ILE A 388 27.50 25.43 26.94
N TRP A 389 28.03 26.35 27.74
CA TRP A 389 27.34 26.87 28.91
C TRP A 389 26.06 27.61 28.52
N ARG A 390 26.10 28.52 27.53
CA ARG A 390 24.90 29.21 27.01
C ARG A 390 23.87 28.24 26.45
N ARG A 391 24.31 27.19 25.75
CA ARG A 391 23.42 26.16 25.21
C ARG A 391 22.76 25.36 26.32
N ARG A 392 23.52 24.86 27.29
CA ARG A 392 23.00 24.13 28.46
C ARG A 392 22.06 25.01 29.29
N PHE A 393 22.43 26.27 29.50
CA PHE A 393 21.61 27.24 30.20
C PHE A 393 20.30 27.51 29.46
N ASN A 394 20.33 27.67 28.13
CA ASN A 394 19.12 27.81 27.31
C ASN A 394 18.25 26.53 27.30
N GLU A 395 18.85 25.35 27.29
CA GLU A 395 18.11 24.07 27.40
C GLU A 395 17.44 23.95 28.77
N ILE A 396 18.12 24.30 29.86
CA ILE A 396 17.55 24.36 31.22
C ILE A 396 16.43 25.39 31.29
N LEU A 397 16.63 26.60 30.75
CA LEU A 397 15.61 27.64 30.68
C LEU A 397 14.36 27.16 29.92
N ARG A 398 14.52 26.50 28.77
CA ARG A 398 13.39 25.94 28.03
C ARG A 398 12.67 24.83 28.78
N ALA A 399 13.38 24.01 29.55
CA ALA A 399 12.78 22.97 30.38
C ALA A 399 12.05 23.56 31.60
N MET A 400 12.58 24.64 32.19
CA MET A 400 11.99 25.31 33.34
C MET A 400 10.85 26.26 32.97
N GLN A 401 10.83 26.82 31.76
CA GLN A 401 9.85 27.83 31.35
C GLN A 401 8.39 27.33 31.45
N PRO A 402 8.03 26.09 31.03
CA PRO A 402 6.69 25.54 31.26
C PRO A 402 6.38 25.38 32.75
N GLU A 403 7.34 24.89 33.54
CA GLU A 403 7.13 24.66 34.98
C GLU A 403 6.95 25.99 35.74
N MET A 404 7.75 27.01 35.40
CA MET A 404 7.60 28.36 35.93
C MET A 404 6.30 29.01 35.48
N TYR A 405 5.90 28.82 34.22
CA TYR A 405 4.62 29.30 33.70
C TYR A 405 3.46 28.67 34.46
N TRP A 406 3.41 27.34 34.60
CA TRP A 406 2.34 26.66 35.34
C TRP A 406 2.35 26.99 36.83
N LYS A 407 3.51 27.08 37.48
CA LYS A 407 3.61 27.53 38.89
C LYS A 407 3.11 28.96 39.08
N ALA A 408 3.38 29.84 38.12
CA ALA A 408 2.84 31.20 38.15
C ALA A 408 1.33 31.15 37.90
N TYR A 409 0.89 30.54 36.79
CA TYR A 409 -0.51 30.40 36.40
C TYR A 409 -1.38 29.87 37.54
N ASN A 410 -1.00 28.75 38.15
CA ASN A 410 -1.68 28.14 39.29
C ASN A 410 -1.74 29.03 40.53
N ARG A 411 -0.78 29.95 40.70
CA ARG A 411 -0.79 30.94 41.77
C ARG A 411 -1.77 32.08 41.52
N TRP A 412 -2.01 32.42 40.25
CA TRP A 412 -2.94 33.49 39.86
C TRP A 412 -4.37 32.98 39.61
N HIS A 413 -4.54 31.67 39.40
CA HIS A 413 -5.81 31.00 39.11
C HIS A 413 -6.07 29.81 40.06
N PRO A 414 -6.14 30.02 41.39
CA PRO A 414 -6.43 28.95 42.34
C PRO A 414 -7.79 28.29 42.08
N GLU A 415 -8.77 29.03 41.55
CA GLU A 415 -10.11 28.55 41.24
C GLU A 415 -10.14 27.42 40.20
N GLU A 416 -9.21 27.42 39.23
CA GLU A 416 -9.13 26.35 38.22
C GLU A 416 -8.54 25.07 38.83
N LEU A 417 -7.67 25.21 39.84
CA LEU A 417 -7.04 24.10 40.54
C LEU A 417 -8.01 23.40 41.50
N GLU A 418 -8.91 24.17 42.12
CA GLU A 418 -10.03 23.64 42.90
C GLU A 418 -11.01 22.86 42.00
N ASN A 419 -11.34 23.39 40.82
CA ASN A 419 -12.18 22.69 39.84
C ASN A 419 -11.53 21.40 39.32
N GLU A 420 -10.22 21.40 39.03
CA GLU A 420 -9.49 20.18 38.63
C GLU A 420 -9.45 19.14 39.76
N ALA A 421 -9.32 19.56 41.02
CA ALA A 421 -9.38 18.67 42.17
C ALA A 421 -10.78 18.05 42.36
N GLU A 422 -11.84 18.86 42.19
CA GLU A 422 -13.24 18.39 42.21
C GLU A 422 -13.53 17.42 41.05
N GLU A 423 -13.02 17.69 39.85
CA GLU A 423 -13.15 16.77 38.70
C GLU A 423 -12.40 15.46 38.95
N MET A 424 -11.19 15.50 39.51
CA MET A 424 -10.43 14.30 39.88
C MET A 424 -11.13 13.48 40.97
N ASP A 425 -11.69 14.12 41.99
CA ASP A 425 -12.49 13.44 43.03
C ASP A 425 -13.79 12.84 42.46
N SER A 426 -14.37 13.44 41.41
CA SER A 426 -15.50 12.84 40.68
C SER A 426 -15.08 11.61 39.86
N PHE A 427 -13.85 11.60 39.33
CA PHE A 427 -13.31 10.51 38.52
C PHE A 427 -13.00 9.25 39.34
N PHE A 428 -12.71 9.39 40.63
CA PHE A 428 -12.48 8.26 41.54
C PHE A 428 -13.74 7.76 42.26
N ASN A 429 -14.89 8.41 42.09
CA ASN A 429 -16.20 7.96 42.61
C ASN A 429 -16.94 7.00 41.66
N ILE A 430 -16.23 6.07 41.02
CA ILE A 430 -16.83 4.95 40.27
C ILE A 430 -16.86 3.73 41.20
N GLY A 431 -17.84 3.68 42.11
CA GLY A 431 -17.87 2.59 43.09
C GLY A 431 -19.02 2.57 44.09
N ALA A 432 -20.26 2.74 43.63
CA ALA A 432 -21.45 2.15 44.27
C ALA A 432 -22.67 2.37 43.36
N PHE A 433 -22.89 1.45 42.42
CA PHE A 433 -24.25 1.20 41.93
C PHE A 433 -24.81 0.11 42.84
N ASP A 434 -25.74 0.51 43.70
CA ASP A 434 -26.59 -0.40 44.46
C ASP A 434 -27.47 -1.18 43.48
N ASP A 435 -27.58 -2.49 43.75
CA ASP A 435 -28.57 -3.38 43.17
C ASP A 435 -29.97 -2.92 43.62
N ASP A 436 -30.81 -2.52 42.66
CA ASP A 436 -32.26 -2.80 42.61
C ASP A 436 -32.83 -2.52 41.19
#